data_AF-A0A6N8H9F6-F1
#
_entry.id   AF-A0A6N8H9F6-F1
#
_cell.length_a   1.000
_cell.length_b   1.000
_cell.length_c   1.000
_cell.angle_alpha   90.00
_cell.angle_beta   90.00
_cell.angle_gamma   90.00
#
_symmetry.space_group_name_H-M   'P 1'
#
loop_
_entity.id
_entity.type
_entity.pdbx_description
1 polymer ?
#
loop_
_entity_poly.entity_id
_entity_poly.type
_entity_poly.pdbx_seq_one_letter_code
_entity_poly.pdbx_strand_id
1 'polypeptide(L)'
;MDLQRYRLIRERKQYIGVHDREEYLAMREDLAFLQQSLKTVLHDYAEIFKKRFSEGLSIRKTADALQMNRGAVERRQSALYLAFAVLLRQRDEADGTCRLSQETDEDYLDTTE
;
A
#
# COMPACT_ATOMS: atom_id res chain seq x y z
N MET A 1 14.15 7.86 12.51
CA MET A 1 14.25 6.40 12.72
C MET A 1 15.64 6.06 13.26
N ASP A 2 15.76 5.40 14.41
CA ASP A 2 17.05 5.03 15.01
C ASP A 2 17.74 3.88 14.26
N LEU A 3 19.05 3.97 14.08
CA LEU A 3 19.88 3.07 13.28
C LEU A 3 19.89 1.63 13.81
N GLN A 4 19.79 1.48 15.13
CA GLN A 4 19.70 0.17 15.79
C GLN A 4 18.37 -0.53 15.48
N ARG A 5 17.27 0.22 15.41
CA ARG A 5 15.93 -0.29 15.05
C ARG A 5 15.87 -0.66 13.57
N TYR A 6 16.42 0.17 12.70
CA TYR A 6 16.51 -0.15 11.28
C TYR A 6 17.22 -1.49 11.04
N ARG A 7 18.37 -1.72 11.71
CA ARG A 7 19.06 -3.01 11.65
C ARG A 7 18.20 -4.16 12.14
N LEU A 8 17.51 -4.00 13.28
CA LEU A 8 16.67 -5.05 13.86
C LEU A 8 15.49 -5.43 12.95
N ILE A 9 14.81 -4.45 12.35
CA ILE A 9 13.71 -4.66 11.40
C ILE A 9 14.24 -5.38 10.16
N ARG A 10 15.38 -4.93 9.62
CA ARG A 10 15.99 -5.50 8.41
C ARG A 10 16.45 -6.94 8.62
N GLU A 11 17.07 -7.23 9.76
CA GLU A 11 17.62 -8.56 10.08
C GLU A 11 16.53 -9.56 10.44
N ARG A 12 15.57 -9.17 11.28
CA ARG A 12 14.57 -10.11 11.81
C ARG A 12 13.32 -10.19 10.94
N LYS A 13 13.07 -9.20 10.06
CA LYS A 13 11.86 -9.08 9.21
C LYS A 13 10.52 -9.29 9.96
N GLN A 14 10.54 -9.16 11.28
CA GLN A 14 9.44 -9.50 12.19
C GLN A 14 8.92 -8.30 12.99
N TYR A 15 9.60 -7.16 12.91
CA TYR A 15 9.18 -5.94 13.62
C TYR A 15 8.64 -4.93 12.62
N ILE A 16 7.39 -4.50 12.83
CA ILE A 16 6.88 -3.28 12.21
C ILE A 16 7.49 -2.13 13.02
N GLY A 17 8.05 -1.13 12.34
CA GLY A 17 8.71 0.02 12.96
C GLY A 17 7.73 1.00 13.63
N VAL A 18 6.82 0.48 14.45
CA VAL A 18 5.81 1.22 15.19
C VAL A 18 6.39 1.55 16.56
N HIS A 19 6.52 2.82 16.87
CA HIS A 19 7.25 3.33 18.03
C HIS A 19 6.38 3.49 19.27
N ASP A 20 5.11 3.84 19.10
CA ASP A 20 4.19 4.10 20.20
C ASP A 20 2.81 3.46 19.99
N ARG A 21 1.94 3.63 20.99
CA ARG A 21 0.59 3.08 20.97
C ARG A 21 -0.27 3.75 19.90
N GLU A 22 -0.03 5.01 19.58
CA GLU A 22 -0.83 5.81 18.66
C GLU A 22 -0.56 5.37 17.22
N GLU A 23 0.71 5.25 16.83
CA GLU A 23 1.13 4.66 15.56
C GLU A 23 0.62 3.22 15.40
N TYR A 24 0.59 2.44 16.49
CA TYR A 24 0.04 1.08 16.45
C TYR A 24 -1.47 1.06 16.19
N LEU A 25 -2.21 1.97 16.82
CA LEU A 25 -3.65 2.10 16.61
C LEU A 25 -3.94 2.58 15.18
N ALA A 26 -3.21 3.58 14.68
CA ALA A 26 -3.32 4.06 13.31
C ALA A 26 -3.07 2.93 12.29
N MET A 27 -1.99 2.16 12.48
CA MET A 27 -1.71 0.98 11.64
C MET A 27 -2.85 -0.05 11.69
N ARG A 28 -3.44 -0.31 12.86
CA ARG A 28 -4.58 -1.24 12.97
C ARG A 28 -5.81 -0.74 12.22
N GLU A 29 -6.09 0.55 12.30
CA GLU A 29 -7.18 1.19 11.55
C GLU A 29 -6.95 1.09 10.04
N ASP A 30 -5.72 1.35 9.59
CA ASP A 30 -5.36 1.22 8.18
C ASP A 30 -5.51 -0.23 7.67
N LEU A 31 -5.07 -1.20 8.46
CA LEU A 31 -5.23 -2.61 8.14
C LEU A 31 -6.72 -3.02 8.10
N ALA A 32 -7.53 -2.54 9.05
CA ALA A 32 -8.96 -2.80 9.06
C ALA A 32 -9.66 -2.17 7.84
N PHE A 33 -9.29 -0.94 7.49
CA PHE A 33 -9.79 -0.24 6.31
C PHE A 33 -9.42 -0.96 5.02
N LEU A 34 -8.17 -1.40 4.87
CA LEU A 34 -7.73 -2.15 3.71
C LEU A 34 -8.44 -3.50 3.60
N GLN A 35 -8.59 -4.23 4.71
CA GLN A 35 -9.34 -5.49 4.73
C GLN A 35 -10.81 -5.30 4.34
N GLN A 36 -11.46 -4.24 4.83
CA GLN A 36 -12.84 -3.95 4.49
C GLN A 36 -12.99 -3.52 3.02
N SER A 37 -12.07 -2.69 2.53
CA SER A 37 -12.04 -2.23 1.14
C SER A 37 -11.91 -3.40 0.16
N LEU A 38 -11.02 -4.35 0.44
CA LEU A 38 -10.83 -5.57 -0.36
C LEU A 38 -12.05 -6.51 -0.33
N LYS A 39 -12.87 -6.46 0.71
CA LYS A 39 -14.11 -7.25 0.79
C LYS A 39 -15.28 -6.60 0.06
N THR A 40 -15.24 -5.28 -0.16
CA THR A 40 -16.36 -4.52 -0.72
C THR A 40 -16.01 -3.90 -2.07
N VAL A 41 -15.57 -2.65 -2.10
CA VAL A 41 -15.40 -1.86 -3.33
C VAL A 41 -14.24 -2.39 -4.18
N LEU A 42 -13.25 -3.05 -3.58
CA LEU A 42 -12.11 -3.63 -4.29
C LEU A 42 -12.21 -5.16 -4.46
N HIS A 43 -13.39 -5.77 -4.26
CA HIS A 43 -13.53 -7.23 -4.31
C HIS A 43 -13.04 -7.83 -5.64
N ASP A 44 -13.34 -7.15 -6.76
CA ASP A 44 -12.95 -7.59 -8.10
C ASP A 44 -11.43 -7.61 -8.29
N TYR A 45 -10.69 -6.87 -7.47
CA TYR A 45 -9.24 -6.77 -7.53
C TYR A 45 -8.54 -7.63 -6.46
N ALA A 46 -9.28 -8.27 -5.55
CA ALA A 46 -8.73 -8.95 -4.39
C ALA A 46 -7.71 -10.05 -4.74
N GLU A 47 -8.00 -10.87 -5.77
CA GLU A 47 -7.06 -11.91 -6.21
C GLU A 47 -5.78 -11.32 -6.81
N ILE A 48 -5.89 -10.27 -7.63
CA ILE A 48 -4.71 -9.57 -8.16
C ILE A 48 -3.92 -8.92 -7.04
N PHE A 49 -4.59 -8.31 -6.07
CA PHE A 49 -3.95 -7.72 -4.91
C PHE A 49 -3.15 -8.78 -4.12
N LYS A 50 -3.78 -9.92 -3.83
CA LYS A 50 -3.15 -11.03 -3.13
C LYS A 50 -1.91 -11.54 -3.87
N LYS A 51 -2.01 -11.81 -5.18
CA LYS A 51 -0.88 -12.30 -5.98
C LYS A 51 0.26 -11.28 -6.06
N ARG A 52 -0.05 -10.00 -6.29
CA ARG A 52 0.97 -8.96 -6.51
C ARG A 52 1.63 -8.47 -5.24
N PHE A 53 0.86 -8.28 -4.17
CA PHE A 53 1.33 -7.58 -2.97
C PHE A 53 1.49 -8.52 -1.77
N SER A 54 0.55 -9.44 -1.52
CA SER A 54 0.67 -10.37 -0.39
C SER A 54 1.66 -11.50 -0.68
N GLU A 55 1.61 -12.09 -1.88
CA GLU A 55 2.51 -13.16 -2.31
C GLU A 55 3.79 -12.64 -3.01
N GLY A 56 3.81 -11.35 -3.39
CA GLY A 56 4.97 -10.71 -4.01
C GLY A 56 5.32 -11.24 -5.41
N LEU A 57 4.37 -11.83 -6.13
CA LEU A 57 4.60 -12.34 -7.48
C LEU A 57 4.80 -11.19 -8.46
N SER A 58 5.73 -11.33 -9.41
CA SER A 58 5.87 -10.38 -10.52
C SER A 58 4.62 -10.37 -11.43
N ILE A 59 4.48 -9.35 -12.27
CA ILE A 59 3.39 -9.26 -13.27
C ILE A 59 3.33 -10.53 -14.12
N ARG A 60 4.50 -11.04 -14.57
CA ARG A 60 4.60 -12.27 -15.36
C ARG A 60 4.06 -13.49 -14.58
N LYS A 61 4.55 -13.71 -13.35
CA LYS A 61 4.11 -14.84 -12.53
C LYS A 61 2.63 -14.75 -12.14
N THR A 62 2.12 -13.54 -11.94
CA THR A 62 0.70 -13.29 -11.67
C THR A 62 -0.15 -13.59 -12.90
N ALA A 63 0.30 -13.17 -14.09
CA ALA A 63 -0.35 -13.48 -15.36
C ALA A 63 -0.45 -14.99 -15.57
N ASP A 64 0.65 -15.72 -15.31
CA ASP A 64 0.67 -17.18 -15.40
C ASP A 64 -0.27 -17.83 -14.36
N ALA A 65 -0.26 -17.35 -13.11
CA ALA A 65 -1.09 -17.88 -12.02
C ALA A 65 -2.60 -17.64 -12.22
N LEU A 66 -2.98 -16.51 -12.81
CA LEU A 66 -4.37 -16.16 -13.09
C LEU A 66 -4.83 -16.55 -14.51
N GLN A 67 -3.94 -17.16 -15.30
CA GLN A 67 -4.19 -17.49 -16.71
C GLN A 67 -4.64 -16.27 -17.54
N MET A 68 -4.02 -15.12 -17.28
CA MET A 68 -4.31 -13.84 -17.94
C MET A 68 -3.12 -13.40 -18.79
N ASN A 69 -3.36 -12.55 -19.78
CA ASN A 69 -2.24 -11.87 -20.46
C ASN A 69 -1.62 -10.80 -19.54
N ARG A 70 -0.33 -10.52 -19.73
CA ARG A 70 0.42 -9.57 -18.88
C ARG A 70 -0.19 -8.17 -18.88
N GLY A 71 -0.61 -7.67 -20.05
CA GLY A 71 -1.23 -6.36 -20.18
C GLY A 71 -2.59 -6.25 -19.48
N ALA A 72 -3.32 -7.35 -19.30
CA ALA A 72 -4.56 -7.39 -18.54
C ALA A 72 -4.28 -7.31 -17.03
N VAL A 73 -3.21 -7.96 -16.56
CA VAL A 73 -2.75 -7.82 -15.17
C VAL A 73 -2.31 -6.39 -14.88
N GLU A 74 -1.52 -5.78 -15.77
CA GLU A 74 -1.09 -4.38 -15.65
C GLU A 74 -2.29 -3.43 -15.59
N ARG A 75 -3.22 -3.52 -16.56
CA ARG A 75 -4.41 -2.67 -16.58
C ARG A 75 -5.27 -2.84 -15.33
N ARG A 76 -5.46 -4.08 -14.86
CA ARG A 76 -6.23 -4.32 -13.62
C ARG A 76 -5.50 -3.82 -12.37
N GLN A 77 -4.17 -3.91 -12.32
CA GLN A 77 -3.39 -3.32 -11.24
C GLN A 77 -3.49 -1.79 -11.24
N SER A 78 -3.44 -1.13 -12.41
CA SER A 78 -3.66 0.31 -12.53
C SER A 78 -5.08 0.70 -12.11
N ALA A 79 -6.10 -0.05 -12.54
CA ALA A 79 -7.49 0.18 -12.14
C ALA A 79 -7.70 0.01 -10.63
N LEU A 80 -7.05 -0.99 -10.02
CA LEU A 80 -7.01 -1.17 -8.57
C LEU A 80 -6.43 0.07 -7.87
N TYR A 81 -5.30 0.60 -8.35
CA TYR A 81 -4.71 1.80 -7.74
C TYR A 81 -5.64 3.01 -7.82
N LEU A 82 -6.28 3.23 -8.96
CA LEU A 82 -7.23 4.33 -9.14
C LEU A 82 -8.44 4.17 -8.20
N ALA A 83 -9.03 2.98 -8.14
CA ALA A 83 -10.16 2.70 -7.25
C ALA A 83 -9.77 2.87 -5.78
N PHE A 84 -8.58 2.40 -5.40
CA PHE A 84 -8.12 2.51 -4.02
C PHE A 84 -7.77 3.96 -3.63
N ALA A 85 -7.19 4.74 -4.54
CA ALA A 85 -6.95 6.17 -4.33
C ALA A 85 -8.24 6.95 -4.07
N VAL A 86 -9.32 6.63 -4.80
CA VAL A 86 -10.64 7.22 -4.56
C VAL A 86 -11.15 6.87 -3.16
N LEU A 87 -11.02 5.62 -2.72
CA LEU A 87 -11.43 5.20 -1.38
C LEU A 87 -10.62 5.89 -0.28
N LEU A 88 -9.31 6.02 -0.45
CA LEU A 88 -8.45 6.72 0.49
C LEU A 88 -8.86 8.20 0.60
N ARG A 89 -9.15 8.85 -0.53
CA ARG A 89 -9.67 10.23 -0.53
C ARG A 89 -11.02 10.34 0.19
N GLN A 90 -11.94 9.42 -0.05
CA GLN A 90 -13.25 9.41 0.63
C GLN A 90 -13.13 9.20 2.14
N ARG A 91 -12.17 8.37 2.57
CA ARG A 91 -11.86 8.19 4.00
C ARG A 91 -11.34 9.49 4.60
N ASP A 92 -10.39 10.14 3.93
CA ASP A 92 -9.83 11.42 4.34
C ASP A 92 -10.91 12.52 4.45
N GLU A 93 -11.79 12.61 3.45
CA GLU A 93 -12.95 13.52 3.45
C GLU A 93 -13.92 13.24 4.62
N ALA A 94 -14.19 11.97 4.92
CA ALA A 94 -15.09 11.58 6.01
C ALA A 94 -14.49 11.84 7.40
N ASP A 95 -13.18 11.66 7.54
CA ASP A 95 -12.45 11.92 8.79
C ASP A 95 -12.13 13.42 8.98
N GLY A 96 -12.29 14.23 7.92
CA GLY A 96 -11.92 15.65 7.93
C GLY A 96 -10.40 15.87 8.01
N THR A 97 -9.60 14.90 7.56
CA THR A 97 -8.13 14.92 7.63
C THR A 97 -7.53 14.72 6.25
N CYS A 98 -6.38 15.35 5.96
CA CYS A 98 -5.58 15.01 4.77
C CYS A 98 -4.35 14.24 5.21
N ARG A 99 -4.23 12.98 4.78
CA ARG A 99 -3.09 12.10 5.14
C ARG A 99 -1.95 12.14 4.13
N LEU A 100 -2.14 12.80 2.99
CA LEU A 100 -1.09 13.03 2.01
C LEU A 100 -0.13 14.10 2.55
N SER A 101 1.18 13.86 2.39
CA SER A 101 2.18 14.89 2.64
C SER A 101 1.88 16.10 1.74
N GLN A 102 1.91 17.29 2.32
CA GLN A 102 1.88 18.51 1.52
C GLN A 102 3.20 18.60 0.76
N GLU A 103 3.16 18.89 -0.54
CA GLU A 103 4.36 19.19 -1.30
C GLU A 103 5.04 20.41 -0.65
N THR A 104 6.19 20.18 -0.02
CA THR A 104 7.09 21.25 0.40
C THR A 104 8.11 21.44 -0.72
N ASP A 105 8.40 22.69 -1.10
CA ASP A 105 9.33 23.06 -2.18
C ASP A 105 10.75 22.44 -2.06
N GLU A 106 11.08 21.82 -0.91
CA GLU A 106 12.38 21.18 -0.64
C GLU A 106 12.57 19.79 -1.28
N ASP A 107 11.50 19.13 -1.77
CA ASP A 107 11.61 17.79 -2.37
C ASP A 107 12.30 17.78 -3.75
N TYR A 108 12.64 18.95 -4.31
CA TYR A 108 13.27 19.12 -5.63
C TYR A 108 14.79 19.37 -5.61
N LEU A 109 15.45 19.38 -4.44
CA LEU A 109 16.86 19.81 -4.34
C LEU A 109 17.93 18.70 -4.36
N ASP A 110 17.59 17.42 -4.57
CA ASP A 110 18.60 16.35 -4.52
C ASP A 110 18.54 15.35 -5.69
N THR A 111 18.92 15.81 -6.90
CA THR A 111 19.47 14.94 -7.95
C THR A 111 20.39 15.72 -8.91
N THR A 112 21.47 16.33 -8.42
CA THR A 112 22.63 16.67 -9.27
C THR A 112 23.91 16.69 -8.43
N GLU A 113 24.58 15.53 -8.31
CA GLU A 113 26.04 15.39 -8.31
C GLU A 113 26.44 14.07 -8.98
#